data_AF-A0A235G2V6-F1
#
_entry.id   AF-A0A235G2V6-F1
#
_cell.length_a   1.000
_cell.length_b   1.000
_cell.length_c   1.000
_cell.angle_alpha   90.00
_cell.angle_beta   90.00
_cell.angle_gamma   90.00
#
_symmetry.space_group_name_H-M   'P 1'
#
loop_
_entity.id
_entity.type
_entity.pdbx_description
1 polymer ?
#
loop_
_entity_poly.entity_id
_entity_poly.type
_entity_poly.pdbx_seq_one_letter_code
_entity_poly.pdbx_strand_id
1 'polypeptide(L)'
;MRVPLTAEELERGQRLGELLRTARGDRSMVQVALDAGISVETLRKIETGRIATPAFFTISAVAEVLGISLDTLAKTLETPQLREKAAS
;
A
#
# COMPACT_ATOMS: atom_id res chain seq x y z
N MET A 1 -3.40 -3.37 23.49
CA MET A 1 -2.11 -4.05 23.21
C MET A 1 -1.86 -3.98 21.71
N ARG A 2 -0.62 -3.73 21.26
CA ARG A 2 -0.25 -3.92 19.85
C ARG A 2 0.18 -5.38 19.69
N VAL A 3 -0.55 -6.14 18.86
CA VAL A 3 -0.10 -7.46 18.44
C VAL A 3 1.12 -7.26 17.53
N PRO A 4 2.25 -7.91 17.78
CA PRO A 4 3.38 -7.86 16.85
C PRO A 4 2.94 -8.44 15.51
N LEU A 5 3.27 -7.73 14.45
CA LEU A 5 2.93 -8.15 13.09
C LEU A 5 3.70 -9.42 12.75
N THR A 6 3.04 -10.30 12.00
CA THR A 6 3.68 -11.44 11.38
C THR A 6 4.66 -10.98 10.30
N ALA A 7 5.66 -11.81 10.00
CA ALA A 7 6.59 -11.53 8.90
C ALA A 7 5.85 -11.33 7.56
N GLU A 8 4.77 -12.09 7.35
CA GLU A 8 3.94 -12.01 6.15
C GLU A 8 3.19 -10.67 6.03
N GLU A 9 2.66 -10.15 7.15
CA GLU A 9 2.02 -8.83 7.15
C GLU A 9 3.01 -7.70 6.86
N LEU A 10 4.24 -7.81 7.39
CA LEU A 10 5.30 -6.86 7.12
C LEU A 10 5.73 -6.91 5.65
N GLU A 11 5.92 -8.10 5.09
CA GLU A 11 6.27 -8.31 3.69
C GLU A 11 5.18 -7.77 2.76
N ARG A 12 3.89 -8.02 3.07
CA ARG A 12 2.77 -7.44 2.31
C ARG A 12 2.79 -5.91 2.34
N GLY A 13 3.03 -5.31 3.50
CA GLY A 13 3.16 -3.86 3.64
C GLY A 13 4.31 -3.27 2.83
N GLN A 14 5.47 -3.94 2.81
CA GLN A 14 6.64 -3.54 2.01
C GLN A 14 6.35 -3.62 0.51
N ARG A 15 5.80 -4.73 0.02
CA ARG A 15 5.44 -4.91 -1.40
C ARG A 15 4.43 -3.86 -1.87
N LEU A 16 3.41 -3.58 -1.05
CA LEU A 16 2.44 -2.51 -1.34
C LEU A 16 3.13 -1.13 -1.41
N GLY A 17 3.99 -0.83 -0.44
CA GLY A 17 4.73 0.43 -0.38
C GLY A 17 5.61 0.65 -1.62
N GLU A 18 6.37 -0.37 -2.01
CA GLU A 18 7.23 -0.35 -3.20
C GLU A 18 6.44 -0.14 -4.49
N LEU A 19 5.29 -0.79 -4.63
CA LEU A 19 4.43 -0.63 -5.80
C LEU A 19 3.89 0.80 -5.90
N LEU A 20 3.37 1.35 -4.80
CA LEU A 20 2.90 2.74 -4.77
C LEU A 20 4.04 3.74 -5.02
N ARG A 21 5.22 3.50 -4.44
CA ARG A 21 6.43 4.31 -4.67
C ARG A 21 6.85 4.31 -6.13
N THR A 22 6.79 3.14 -6.77
CA THR A 22 7.13 2.96 -8.19
C THR A 22 6.14 3.71 -9.07
N ALA A 23 4.85 3.57 -8.80
CA ALA A 23 3.81 4.26 -9.56
C ALA A 23 3.81 5.78 -9.35
N ARG A 24 4.21 6.27 -8.16
CA ARG A 24 4.47 7.70 -7.97
C ARG A 24 5.58 8.20 -8.88
N GLY A 25 6.63 7.41 -9.09
CA GLY A 25 7.77 7.78 -9.93
C GLY A 25 8.44 9.05 -9.41
N ASP A 26 8.61 10.04 -10.30
CA ASP A 26 9.22 11.33 -9.99
C ASP A 26 8.22 12.39 -9.51
N ARG A 27 6.92 12.05 -9.43
CA ARG A 27 5.91 12.97 -8.89
C ARG A 27 6.25 13.37 -7.46
N SER A 28 6.03 14.64 -7.13
CA SER A 28 6.26 15.16 -5.78
C SER A 28 5.45 14.39 -4.74
N MET A 29 6.12 13.84 -3.74
CA MET A 29 5.48 13.21 -2.58
C MET A 29 4.55 14.19 -1.84
N VAL A 30 4.91 15.48 -1.81
CA VAL A 30 4.09 16.52 -1.18
C VAL A 30 2.77 16.69 -1.94
N GLN A 31 2.84 16.79 -3.27
CA GLN A 31 1.64 16.97 -4.10
C GLN A 31 0.73 15.74 -4.03
N VAL A 32 1.29 14.54 -4.16
CA VAL A 32 0.50 13.30 -4.07
C VAL A 32 -0.16 13.14 -2.71
N ALA A 33 0.54 13.45 -1.62
CA ALA A 33 -0.04 13.38 -0.28
C ALA A 33 -1.19 14.38 -0.11
N LEU A 34 -1.01 15.61 -0.61
CA LEU A 34 -2.03 16.64 -0.59
C LEU A 34 -3.28 16.22 -1.38
N ASP A 35 -3.10 15.77 -2.63
CA ASP A 35 -4.19 15.34 -3.50
C ASP A 35 -4.93 14.12 -2.93
N ALA A 36 -4.21 13.22 -2.23
CA ALA A 36 -4.78 12.06 -1.56
C ALA A 36 -5.38 12.36 -0.17
N GLY A 37 -5.33 13.62 0.29
CA GLY A 37 -5.88 14.03 1.58
C GLY A 37 -5.16 13.44 2.80
N ILE A 38 -3.87 13.14 2.69
CA ILE A 38 -3.06 12.56 3.78
C ILE A 38 -1.80 13.38 4.05
N SER A 39 -1.18 13.14 5.21
CA SER A 39 0.12 13.76 5.51
C SER A 39 1.24 13.16 4.64
N VAL A 40 2.24 13.97 4.30
CA VAL A 40 3.46 13.53 3.60
C VAL A 40 4.16 12.42 4.40
N GLU A 41 4.13 12.49 5.72
CA GLU A 41 4.70 11.48 6.61
C GLU A 41 3.93 10.15 6.54
N THR A 42 2.61 10.20 6.42
CA THR A 42 1.77 9.00 6.18
C THR A 42 2.17 8.36 4.86
N LEU A 43 2.24 9.13 3.78
CA LEU A 43 2.64 8.62 2.46
C LEU A 43 4.05 8.02 2.49
N ARG A 44 5.01 8.70 3.14
CA ARG A 44 6.38 8.19 3.31
C ARG A 44 6.41 6.86 4.04
N LYS A 45 5.64 6.71 5.11
CA LYS A 45 5.57 5.45 5.87
C LYS A 45 4.93 4.32 5.07
N ILE A 46 3.92 4.63 4.25
CA ILE A 46 3.32 3.65 3.33
C ILE A 46 4.36 3.21 2.31
N GLU A 47 4.98 4.14 1.60
CA GLU A 47 5.96 3.85 0.53
C GLU A 47 7.21 3.12 1.02
N THR A 48 7.55 3.25 2.30
CA THR A 48 8.67 2.54 2.93
C THR A 48 8.24 1.26 3.65
N GLY A 49 6.98 0.84 3.54
CA GLY A 49 6.46 -0.37 4.18
C GLY A 49 6.42 -0.32 5.70
N ARG A 50 6.53 0.87 6.31
CA ARG A 50 6.53 1.08 7.77
C ARG A 50 5.13 1.14 8.38
N ILE A 51 4.10 1.08 7.54
CA ILE A 51 2.71 0.85 7.96
C ILE A 51 2.33 -0.53 7.43
N ALA A 52 2.18 -1.49 8.34
CA ALA A 52 1.91 -2.87 7.96
C ALA A 52 0.45 -3.12 7.57
N THR A 53 -0.49 -2.39 8.19
CA THR A 53 -1.92 -2.47 7.88
C THR A 53 -2.45 -1.06 7.57
N PRO A 54 -2.10 -0.50 6.40
CA PRO A 54 -2.61 0.80 6.02
C PRO A 54 -4.13 0.71 5.84
N ALA A 55 -4.83 1.79 6.24
CA ALA A 55 -6.27 1.84 6.12
C ALA A 55 -6.68 1.76 4.64
N PHE A 56 -7.72 0.97 4.34
CA PHE A 56 -8.21 0.76 2.97
C PHE A 56 -8.45 2.10 2.25
N PHE A 57 -9.22 3.00 2.85
CA PHE A 57 -9.54 4.31 2.26
C PHE A 57 -8.29 5.16 1.97
N THR A 58 -7.24 5.03 2.78
CA THR A 58 -5.96 5.71 2.51
C THR A 58 -5.30 5.15 1.26
N ILE A 59 -5.29 3.83 1.08
CA ILE A 59 -4.72 3.20 -0.12
C ILE A 59 -5.57 3.52 -1.35
N SER A 60 -6.91 3.53 -1.22
CA SER A 60 -7.82 3.92 -2.31
C SER A 60 -7.57 5.34 -2.80
N ALA A 61 -7.47 6.32 -1.88
CA ALA A 61 -7.21 7.71 -2.24
C ALA A 61 -5.84 7.89 -2.92
N VAL A 62 -4.80 7.23 -2.40
CA VAL A 62 -3.47 7.26 -3.03
C VAL A 62 -3.51 6.60 -4.41
N ALA A 63 -4.16 5.44 -4.56
CA ALA A 63 -4.26 4.74 -5.83
C ALA A 63 -4.97 5.57 -6.90
N GLU A 64 -6.05 6.27 -6.53
CA GLU A 64 -6.78 7.19 -7.40
C GLU A 64 -5.89 8.33 -7.92
N VAL A 65 -5.19 9.04 -7.03
CA VAL A 65 -4.22 10.09 -7.39
C VAL A 65 -3.08 9.54 -8.27
N LEU A 66 -2.67 8.30 -8.00
CA LEU A 66 -1.61 7.66 -8.77
C LEU A 66 -2.07 7.11 -10.13
N GLY A 67 -3.38 7.05 -10.39
CA GLY A 67 -3.94 6.49 -11.62
C GLY A 67 -3.87 4.97 -11.69
N ILE A 68 -3.83 4.28 -10.54
CA ILE A 68 -3.75 2.81 -10.46
C ILE A 68 -5.09 2.25 -10.02
N SER A 69 -5.60 1.23 -10.72
CA SER A 69 -6.79 0.52 -10.26
C SER A 69 -6.48 -0.35 -9.04
N LEU A 70 -7.42 -0.41 -8.09
CA LEU A 70 -7.32 -1.30 -6.93
C LEU A 70 -7.27 -2.78 -7.35
N ASP A 71 -7.91 -3.15 -8.45
CA ASP A 71 -7.79 -4.50 -9.03
C ASP A 71 -6.37 -4.83 -9.46
N THR A 72 -5.65 -3.87 -10.06
CA THR A 72 -4.24 -4.08 -10.46
C THR A 72 -3.38 -4.25 -9.23
N LEU A 73 -3.56 -3.38 -8.22
CA LEU A 73 -2.89 -3.49 -6.92
C LEU A 73 -3.11 -4.87 -6.29
N ALA A 74 -4.37 -5.31 -6.20
CA ALA A 74 -4.73 -6.60 -5.60
C ALA A 74 -4.08 -7.78 -6.36
N LYS A 75 -4.13 -7.77 -7.70
CA LYS A 75 -3.53 -8.82 -8.53
C LYS A 75 -2.00 -8.87 -8.40
N THR A 76 -1.33 -7.73 -8.30
CA THR A 76 0.14 -7.70 -8.13
C THR A 76 0.56 -8.13 -6.72
N LEU A 77 -0.31 -7.92 -5.72
CA LEU A 77 -0.06 -8.28 -4.33
C LEU A 77 -0.60 -9.67 -3.96
N GLU A 78 -1.36 -10.33 -4.84
CA GLU A 78 -1.75 -11.72 -4.68
C GLU A 78 -0.50 -12.56 -4.39
N THR A 79 -0.55 -13.29 -3.29
CA THR A 79 0.50 -14.24 -2.89
C THR A 79 -0.12 -15.63 -2.99
N PRO A 80 0.59 -16.65 -3.50
CA PRO A 80 0.00 -17.97 -3.79
C PRO A 80 -0.76 -18.60 -2.62
N GLN A 81 -0.35 -18.33 -1.38
CA GLN A 81 -0.94 -18.85 -0.14
C GLN A 81 -2.38 -18.33 0.11
N LEU A 82 -2.74 -17.14 -0.39
CA LEU A 82 -4.11 -16.62 -0.27
C LEU A 82 -5.09 -17.37 -1.19
N ARG A 83 -4.63 -17.90 -2.32
CA ARG A 83 -5.47 -18.71 -3.22
C ARG A 83 -5.83 -20.06 -2.60
N GLU A 84 -4.89 -20.69 -1.91
CA GLU A 84 -5.12 -21.97 -1.21
C GLU A 84 -6.12 -21.82 -0.05
N LYS A 85 -6.08 -20.71 0.69
CA LYS A 85 -7.05 -20.43 1.77
C LYS A 85 -8.45 -20.05 1.25
N ALA A 86 -8.56 -19.43 0.08
CA ALA A 86 -9.86 -19.07 -0.49
C ALA A 86 -10.54 -20.25 -1.22
N ALA A 87 -9.79 -21.29 -1.56
CA ALA A 87 -10.25 -22.51 -2.23
C ALA A 87 -10.55 -23.68 -1.25
N SER A 88 -10.43 -23.45 0.07
CA SER A 88 -10.73 -24.39 1.14
C SER A 88 -11.86 -23.89 2.03
#